data_AF-A0A0F2T5M4-F1
#
_entry.id   AF-A0A0F2T5M4-F1
#
_cell.length_a   1.000
_cell.length_b   1.000
_cell.length_c   1.000
_cell.angle_alpha   90.00
_cell.angle_beta   90.00
_cell.angle_gamma   90.00
#
_symmetry.space_group_name_H-M   'P 1'
#
loop_
_entity.id
_entity.type
_entity.pdbx_description
1 polymer ?
#
loop_
_entity_poly.entity_id
_entity_poly.type
_entity_poly.pdbx_seq_one_letter_code
_entity_poly.pdbx_strand_id
1 'polypeptide(L)'
;KQDDRETFAAFVGQAHTAGTAVDWTAFYAGTGAEAVDLPTYAFQRERFWIAPTAGTADAAAAGLGRMDHPLLAAAISVGDRDEWVFTGRVSTETQPWAAEHILLGTIVVPGVALVELAIAAGRRLGVPVVDELVLESPLILEDGVARQLQVTLGEPDADGRRTVALYSRPETDAEDGERDITCHARGVLGADAAPVADWPEQWPPQDAEPLPVEDLYTRLADI
;
A
#
# COMPACT_ATOMS: atom_id res chain seq x y z
N LYS A 1 -16.34 60.05 27.35
CA LYS A 1 -17.67 60.15 26.70
C LYS A 1 -17.45 59.80 25.25
N GLN A 2 -17.94 58.65 24.80
CA GLN A 2 -17.97 58.35 23.36
C GLN A 2 -18.98 59.28 22.69
N ASP A 3 -18.78 59.56 21.40
CA ASP A 3 -19.75 60.32 20.62
C ASP A 3 -21.09 59.57 20.57
N ASP A 4 -22.20 60.31 20.68
CA ASP A 4 -23.54 59.71 20.74
C ASP A 4 -23.85 58.93 19.45
N ARG A 5 -23.28 59.35 18.32
CA ARG A 5 -23.43 58.69 17.01
C ARG A 5 -22.72 57.35 16.95
N GLU A 6 -21.49 57.28 17.46
CA GLU A 6 -20.73 56.02 17.53
C GLU A 6 -21.41 55.01 18.45
N THR A 7 -21.92 55.49 19.58
CA THR A 7 -22.65 54.67 20.55
C THR A 7 -23.92 54.07 19.93
N PHE A 8 -24.69 54.88 19.20
CA PHE A 8 -25.88 54.41 18.50
C PHE A 8 -25.55 53.40 17.38
N ALA A 9 -24.53 53.66 16.55
CA ALA A 9 -24.11 52.74 15.50
C ALA A 9 -23.65 51.38 16.06
N ALA A 10 -22.95 51.38 17.20
CA ALA A 10 -22.53 50.16 17.88
C ALA A 10 -23.74 49.32 18.34
N PHE A 11 -24.78 49.95 18.92
CA PHE A 11 -26.00 49.24 19.31
C PHE A 11 -26.75 48.64 18.11
N VAL A 12 -26.82 49.35 16.99
CA VAL A 12 -27.44 48.83 15.76
C VAL A 12 -26.65 47.63 15.21
N GLY A 13 -25.32 47.68 15.25
CA GLY A 13 -24.46 46.55 14.88
C GLY A 13 -24.66 45.32 15.79
N GLN A 14 -24.82 45.53 17.10
CA GLN A 14 -25.13 44.45 18.04
C GLN A 14 -26.51 43.82 17.76
N ALA A 15 -27.53 44.63 17.48
CA ALA A 15 -28.86 44.12 17.12
C ALA A 15 -28.81 43.29 15.82
N HIS A 16 -28.08 43.75 14.81
CA HIS A 16 -27.91 43.02 13.55
C HIS A 16 -27.20 41.67 13.72
N THR A 17 -26.09 41.65 14.47
CA THR A 17 -25.35 40.41 14.76
C THR A 17 -26.15 39.43 15.63
N ALA A 18 -27.08 39.93 16.43
CA ALA A 18 -28.06 39.11 17.17
C ALA A 18 -29.25 38.61 16.30
N GLY A 19 -29.25 38.90 14.98
CA GLY A 19 -30.28 38.44 14.05
C GLY A 19 -31.52 39.34 13.95
N THR A 20 -31.48 40.53 14.54
CA THR A 20 -32.58 41.50 14.40
C THR A 20 -32.50 42.15 13.02
N ALA A 21 -33.64 42.23 12.32
CA ALA A 21 -33.74 42.94 11.06
C ALA A 21 -33.51 44.44 11.29
N VAL A 22 -32.51 45.00 10.62
CA VAL A 22 -32.18 46.44 10.64
C VAL A 22 -32.49 47.01 9.27
N ASP A 23 -33.23 48.12 9.22
CA ASP A 23 -33.44 48.87 7.99
C ASP A 23 -32.21 49.76 7.72
N TRP A 24 -31.26 49.22 6.97
CA TRP A 24 -30.04 49.93 6.56
C TRP A 24 -30.33 51.08 5.59
N THR A 25 -31.43 51.01 4.83
CA THR A 25 -31.84 52.09 3.93
C THR A 25 -32.26 53.32 4.72
N ALA A 26 -33.03 53.15 5.80
CA ALA A 26 -33.37 54.25 6.71
C ALA A 26 -32.14 54.80 7.45
N PHE A 27 -31.21 53.92 7.88
CA PHE A 27 -29.99 54.32 8.59
C PHE A 27 -29.07 55.22 7.76
N TYR A 28 -28.97 54.98 6.44
CA TYR A 28 -28.14 55.77 5.52
C TYR A 28 -28.91 56.84 4.72
N ALA A 29 -30.20 57.04 5.00
CA ALA A 29 -31.00 58.03 4.29
C ALA A 29 -30.43 59.45 4.45
N GLY A 30 -30.19 60.15 3.33
CA GLY A 30 -29.69 61.51 3.32
C GLY A 30 -28.20 61.69 3.63
N THR A 31 -27.43 60.59 3.80
CA THR A 31 -25.98 60.67 4.05
C THR A 31 -25.13 60.69 2.78
N GLY A 32 -25.71 60.34 1.63
CA GLY A 32 -24.98 60.18 0.36
C GLY A 32 -24.10 58.93 0.29
N ALA A 33 -24.39 57.91 1.11
CA ALA A 33 -23.64 56.66 1.07
C ALA A 33 -23.97 55.85 -0.21
N GLU A 34 -22.94 55.23 -0.79
CA GLU A 34 -23.04 54.42 -2.00
C GLU A 34 -22.54 52.99 -1.74
N ALA A 35 -23.07 52.02 -2.50
CA ALA A 35 -22.56 50.66 -2.46
C ALA A 35 -21.19 50.61 -3.15
N VAL A 36 -20.21 50.02 -2.48
CA VAL A 36 -18.84 49.85 -2.98
C VAL A 36 -18.51 48.38 -3.10
N ASP A 37 -17.60 48.05 -4.01
CA ASP A 37 -17.08 46.70 -4.13
C ASP A 37 -16.29 46.32 -2.86
N LEU A 38 -16.65 45.18 -2.28
CA LEU A 38 -15.97 44.59 -1.14
C LEU A 38 -15.16 43.37 -1.59
N PRO A 39 -14.11 42.99 -0.84
CA PRO A 39 -13.44 41.71 -1.05
C PRO A 39 -14.45 40.56 -1.08
N THR A 40 -14.21 39.59 -1.96
CA THR A 40 -15.08 38.42 -2.06
C THR A 40 -15.06 37.61 -0.77
N TYR A 41 -16.15 36.89 -0.50
CA TYR A 41 -16.28 36.02 0.66
C TYR A 41 -15.07 35.08 0.76
N ALA A 42 -14.48 35.00 1.95
CA ALA A 42 -13.35 34.12 2.22
C ALA A 42 -13.85 32.67 2.35
N PHE A 43 -14.11 32.02 1.21
CA PHE A 43 -14.48 30.60 1.18
C PHE A 43 -13.43 29.76 1.92
N GLN A 44 -13.91 28.82 2.73
CA GLN A 44 -13.08 27.80 3.36
C GLN A 44 -12.48 26.92 2.25
N ARG A 45 -11.17 27.05 2.04
CA ARG A 45 -10.44 26.35 0.97
C ARG A 45 -10.12 24.92 1.39
N GLU A 46 -11.14 24.09 1.47
CA GLU A 46 -10.97 22.65 1.63
C GLU A 46 -10.91 21.94 0.27
N ARG A 47 -9.96 21.03 0.15
CA ARG A 47 -9.71 20.29 -1.10
C ARG A 47 -10.63 19.08 -1.15
N PHE A 48 -11.72 19.18 -1.90
CA PHE A 48 -12.60 18.06 -2.22
C PHE A 48 -12.33 17.56 -3.64
N TRP A 49 -11.50 16.52 -3.77
CA TRP A 49 -11.18 15.87 -5.04
C TRP A 49 -11.34 14.35 -4.92
N ILE A 50 -11.72 13.68 -6.00
CA ILE A 50 -11.68 12.21 -6.05
C ILE A 50 -10.21 11.82 -6.13
N ALA A 51 -9.67 11.26 -5.04
CA ALA A 51 -8.32 10.71 -5.06
C ALA A 51 -8.31 9.50 -6.02
N PRO A 52 -7.33 9.39 -6.95
CA PRO A 52 -7.11 8.14 -7.63
C PRO A 52 -6.81 7.12 -6.53
N THR A 53 -7.63 6.06 -6.44
CA THR A 53 -7.28 4.92 -5.61
C THR A 53 -5.97 4.39 -6.13
N ALA A 54 -4.90 4.55 -5.35
CA ALA A 54 -3.66 3.82 -5.55
C ALA A 54 -4.00 2.33 -5.36
N GLY A 55 -4.43 1.71 -6.43
CA GLY A 55 -5.07 0.40 -6.43
C GLY A 55 -5.45 0.10 -7.85
N THR A 56 -4.47 -0.44 -8.58
CA THR A 56 -4.63 -1.21 -9.82
C THR A 56 -5.53 -0.54 -10.86
N ALA A 57 -4.95 -0.05 -11.97
CA ALA A 57 -5.71 0.12 -13.20
C ALA A 57 -6.65 -1.08 -13.36
N ASP A 58 -7.94 -0.84 -13.62
CA ASP A 58 -8.98 -1.87 -13.52
C ASP A 58 -8.54 -3.15 -14.26
N ALA A 59 -8.07 -4.13 -13.50
CA ALA A 59 -7.49 -5.35 -14.05
C ALA A 59 -8.52 -6.03 -14.97
N ALA A 60 -9.80 -5.94 -14.62
CA ALA A 60 -10.89 -6.47 -15.42
C ALA A 60 -11.04 -5.73 -16.77
N ALA A 61 -10.84 -4.41 -16.80
CA ALA A 61 -10.85 -3.64 -18.05
C ALA A 61 -9.71 -4.06 -19.00
N ALA A 62 -8.59 -4.54 -18.46
CA ALA A 62 -7.47 -5.11 -19.22
C ALA A 62 -7.65 -6.61 -19.54
N GLY A 63 -8.79 -7.23 -19.19
CA GLY A 63 -9.05 -8.66 -19.38
C GLY A 63 -8.30 -9.57 -18.39
N LEU A 64 -7.75 -9.00 -17.32
CA LEU A 64 -7.02 -9.73 -16.28
C LEU A 64 -7.96 -10.10 -15.12
N GLY A 65 -7.72 -11.25 -14.51
CA GLY A 65 -8.37 -11.63 -13.26
C GLY A 65 -7.86 -10.77 -12.11
N ARG A 66 -8.75 -10.17 -11.33
CA ARG A 66 -8.37 -9.38 -10.14
C ARG A 66 -7.86 -10.29 -9.03
N MET A 67 -6.82 -9.84 -8.33
CA MET A 67 -6.31 -10.44 -7.10
C MET A 67 -6.68 -9.57 -5.89
N ASP A 68 -7.22 -10.20 -4.85
CA ASP A 68 -7.45 -9.55 -3.56
C ASP A 68 -6.23 -9.79 -2.65
N HIS A 69 -5.12 -9.12 -2.96
CA HIS A 69 -3.85 -9.27 -2.23
C HIS A 69 -3.09 -7.94 -2.13
N PRO A 70 -2.42 -7.61 -1.01
CA PRO A 70 -1.74 -6.32 -0.85
C PRO A 70 -0.57 -6.05 -1.81
N LEU A 71 0.02 -7.10 -2.38
CA LEU A 71 1.15 -7.02 -3.31
C LEU A 71 0.80 -7.50 -4.73
N LEU A 72 -0.21 -8.36 -4.90
CA LEU A 72 -0.60 -8.93 -6.19
C LEU A 72 -1.90 -8.29 -6.64
N ALA A 73 -1.90 -7.77 -7.86
CA ALA A 73 -2.98 -6.99 -8.43
C ALA A 73 -3.83 -7.81 -9.41
N ALA A 74 -3.17 -8.64 -10.23
CA ALA A 74 -3.80 -9.28 -11.36
C ALA A 74 -3.23 -10.67 -11.63
N ALA A 75 -4.01 -11.48 -12.34
CA ALA A 75 -3.68 -12.82 -12.77
C ALA A 75 -4.19 -13.07 -14.20
N ILE A 76 -3.43 -13.83 -14.97
CA ILE A 76 -3.78 -14.23 -16.33
C ILE A 76 -3.26 -15.64 -16.64
N SER A 77 -4.08 -16.44 -17.31
CA SER A 77 -3.68 -17.74 -17.85
C SER A 77 -2.97 -17.58 -19.19
N VAL A 78 -1.96 -18.40 -19.47
CA VAL A 78 -1.13 -18.26 -20.66
C VAL A 78 -1.70 -19.04 -21.84
N GLY A 79 -2.59 -18.40 -22.60
CA GLY A 79 -3.12 -18.97 -23.84
C GLY A 79 -3.85 -20.29 -23.61
N ASP A 80 -3.43 -21.33 -24.34
CA ASP A 80 -3.93 -22.71 -24.22
C ASP A 80 -3.14 -23.57 -23.22
N ARG A 81 -2.09 -23.01 -22.60
CA ARG A 81 -1.30 -23.69 -21.57
C ARG A 81 -1.93 -23.51 -20.21
N ASP A 82 -1.87 -24.55 -19.38
CA ASP A 82 -2.28 -24.47 -17.97
C ASP A 82 -1.18 -23.81 -17.12
N GLU A 83 -0.65 -22.69 -17.60
CA GLU A 83 0.32 -21.84 -16.92
C GLU A 83 -0.35 -20.53 -16.53
N TRP A 84 0.12 -19.93 -15.44
CA TRP A 84 -0.44 -18.69 -14.90
C TRP A 84 0.64 -17.68 -14.60
N VAL A 85 0.32 -16.42 -14.87
CA VAL A 85 1.15 -15.26 -14.52
C VAL A 85 0.34 -14.35 -13.62
N PHE A 86 0.91 -14.01 -12.48
CA PHE A 86 0.38 -13.06 -11.52
C PHE A 86 1.27 -11.84 -11.51
N THR A 87 0.69 -10.66 -11.47
CA THR A 87 1.43 -9.40 -11.48
C THR A 87 1.04 -8.52 -10.31
N GLY A 88 1.99 -7.69 -9.90
CA GLY A 88 1.87 -6.88 -8.70
C GLY A 88 2.87 -5.75 -8.66
N ARG A 89 2.89 -5.02 -7.56
CA ARG A 89 3.79 -3.90 -7.33
C ARG A 89 4.12 -3.80 -5.85
N VAL A 90 5.37 -3.49 -5.55
CA VAL A 90 5.83 -3.21 -4.19
C VAL A 90 6.68 -1.94 -4.17
N SER A 91 6.45 -1.08 -3.19
CA SER A 91 7.29 0.08 -2.88
C SER A 91 7.17 0.44 -1.40
N THR A 92 8.11 1.23 -0.89
CA THR A 92 8.04 1.76 0.49
C THR A 92 6.87 2.71 0.69
N GLU A 93 6.34 3.33 -0.38
CA GLU A 93 5.17 4.20 -0.31
C GLU A 93 3.86 3.43 -0.12
N THR A 94 3.66 2.36 -0.88
CA THR A 94 2.43 1.55 -0.82
C THR A 94 2.49 0.48 0.26
N GLN A 95 3.69 0.04 0.64
CA GLN A 95 3.93 -0.92 1.72
C GLN A 95 4.99 -0.36 2.68
N PRO A 96 4.60 0.55 3.61
CA PRO A 96 5.52 1.17 4.55
C PRO A 96 6.30 0.16 5.42
N TRP A 97 5.68 -0.98 5.74
CA TRP A 97 6.31 -2.07 6.50
C TRP A 97 7.55 -2.64 5.79
N ALA A 98 7.65 -2.53 4.47
CA ALA A 98 8.82 -3.04 3.74
C ALA A 98 10.09 -2.25 4.09
N ALA A 99 9.95 -0.97 4.46
CA ALA A 99 11.06 -0.12 4.88
C ALA A 99 11.61 -0.49 6.27
N GLU A 100 10.90 -1.32 7.05
CA GLU A 100 11.31 -1.72 8.39
C GLU A 100 12.28 -2.92 8.38
N HIS A 101 12.38 -3.64 7.26
CA HIS A 101 13.27 -4.80 7.14
C HIS A 101 14.56 -4.43 6.41
N ILE A 102 15.57 -4.04 7.19
CA ILE A 102 16.86 -3.54 6.69
C ILE A 102 17.96 -4.57 6.98
N LEU A 103 18.69 -4.97 5.95
CA LEU A 103 19.87 -5.84 6.05
C LEU A 103 21.09 -5.07 5.57
N LEU A 104 22.09 -4.91 6.43
CA LEU A 104 23.35 -4.20 6.11
C LEU A 104 23.10 -2.81 5.48
N GLY A 105 22.12 -2.07 6.01
CA GLY A 105 21.73 -0.74 5.53
C GLY A 105 20.90 -0.72 4.24
N THR A 106 20.52 -1.89 3.70
CA THR A 106 19.71 -2.02 2.48
C THR A 106 18.30 -2.46 2.83
N ILE A 107 17.28 -1.82 2.25
CA ILE A 107 15.89 -2.25 2.40
C ILE A 107 15.68 -3.52 1.55
N VAL A 108 15.42 -4.63 2.22
CA VAL A 108 15.22 -5.94 1.58
C VAL A 108 13.83 -6.43 1.95
N VAL A 109 13.02 -6.77 0.95
CA VAL A 109 11.72 -7.38 1.21
C VAL A 109 11.93 -8.71 1.94
N PRO A 110 11.27 -8.93 3.10
CA PRO A 110 11.42 -10.14 3.89
C PRO A 110 11.16 -11.41 3.07
N GLY A 111 11.94 -12.47 3.30
CA GLY A 111 11.74 -13.76 2.63
C GLY A 111 10.33 -14.33 2.83
N VAL A 112 9.71 -14.08 3.98
CA VAL A 112 8.33 -14.48 4.26
C VAL A 112 7.30 -13.78 3.37
N ALA A 113 7.60 -12.59 2.85
CA ALA A 113 6.72 -11.94 1.87
C ALA A 113 6.78 -12.66 0.51
N LEU A 114 7.95 -13.21 0.13
CA LEU A 114 8.07 -14.06 -1.07
C LEU A 114 7.32 -15.38 -0.90
N VAL A 115 7.33 -15.95 0.31
CA VAL A 115 6.51 -17.12 0.65
C VAL A 115 5.01 -16.79 0.53
N GLU A 116 4.55 -15.66 1.08
CA GLU A 116 3.14 -15.26 0.95
C GLU A 116 2.74 -15.02 -0.51
N LEU A 117 3.60 -14.42 -1.33
CA LEU A 117 3.34 -14.25 -2.77
C LEU A 117 3.14 -15.60 -3.48
N ALA A 118 3.97 -16.60 -3.16
CA ALA A 118 3.84 -17.94 -3.71
C ALA A 118 2.53 -18.61 -3.24
N ILE A 119 2.21 -18.52 -1.95
CA ILE A 119 0.96 -19.06 -1.38
C ILE A 119 -0.27 -18.38 -1.99
N ALA A 120 -0.27 -17.05 -2.13
CA ALA A 120 -1.38 -16.29 -2.69
C ALA A 120 -1.66 -16.69 -4.15
N ALA A 121 -0.61 -16.88 -4.95
CA ALA A 121 -0.73 -17.38 -6.31
C ALA A 121 -1.23 -18.84 -6.33
N GLY A 122 -0.69 -19.69 -5.45
CA GLY A 122 -1.10 -21.10 -5.32
C GLY A 122 -2.57 -21.28 -4.90
N ARG A 123 -3.06 -20.46 -3.95
CA ARG A 123 -4.47 -20.44 -3.51
C ARG A 123 -5.43 -20.23 -4.66
N ARG A 124 -5.06 -19.43 -5.68
CA ARG A 124 -5.90 -19.19 -6.86
C ARG A 124 -6.14 -20.48 -7.67
N LEU A 125 -5.19 -21.41 -7.66
CA LEU A 125 -5.22 -22.65 -8.42
C LEU A 125 -5.48 -23.90 -7.56
N GLY A 126 -5.79 -23.73 -6.27
CA GLY A 126 -6.02 -24.85 -5.36
C GLY A 126 -4.74 -25.58 -4.92
N VAL A 127 -3.56 -24.97 -5.08
CA VAL A 127 -2.27 -25.49 -4.61
C VAL A 127 -1.58 -24.52 -3.64
N PRO A 128 -2.16 -24.28 -2.45
CA PRO A 128 -1.72 -23.21 -1.55
C PRO A 128 -0.49 -23.56 -0.71
N VAL A 129 0.03 -24.79 -0.79
CA VAL A 129 1.11 -25.28 0.07
C VAL A 129 2.45 -25.10 -0.63
N VAL A 130 3.43 -24.55 0.08
CA VAL A 130 4.82 -24.47 -0.40
C VAL A 130 5.55 -25.73 0.01
N ASP A 131 5.87 -26.59 -0.95
CA ASP A 131 6.69 -27.80 -0.71
C ASP A 131 8.17 -27.41 -0.57
N GLU A 132 8.62 -26.52 -1.46
CA GLU A 132 9.98 -26.01 -1.50
C GLU A 132 9.97 -24.58 -2.04
N LEU A 133 10.81 -23.71 -1.47
CA LEU A 133 11.09 -22.39 -2.03
C LEU A 133 12.56 -22.04 -1.78
N VAL A 134 13.33 -21.99 -2.87
CA VAL A 134 14.72 -21.55 -2.88
C VAL A 134 14.75 -20.05 -3.11
N LEU A 135 15.31 -19.29 -2.17
CA LEU A 135 15.55 -17.86 -2.33
C LEU A 135 16.88 -17.66 -3.05
N GLU A 136 16.81 -17.17 -4.29
CA GLU A 136 17.97 -17.04 -5.19
C GLU A 136 18.65 -15.67 -5.07
N SER A 137 17.86 -14.60 -4.93
CA SER A 137 18.37 -13.23 -4.86
C SER A 137 17.45 -12.36 -3.99
N PRO A 138 18.01 -11.46 -3.16
CA PRO A 138 17.19 -10.54 -2.37
C PRO A 138 16.38 -9.62 -3.26
N LEU A 139 15.15 -9.30 -2.86
CA LEU A 139 14.33 -8.28 -3.51
C LEU A 139 14.58 -6.95 -2.81
N ILE A 140 15.37 -6.09 -3.45
CA ILE A 140 15.83 -4.81 -2.89
C ILE A 140 14.91 -3.68 -3.33
N LEU A 141 14.51 -2.84 -2.37
CA LEU A 141 13.76 -1.61 -2.62
C LEU A 141 14.68 -0.41 -2.45
N GLU A 142 14.60 0.50 -3.41
CA GLU A 142 15.21 1.82 -3.32
C GLU A 142 14.11 2.84 -2.97
N ASP A 143 14.47 3.91 -2.27
CA ASP A 143 13.49 4.90 -1.86
C ASP A 143 12.83 5.57 -3.06
N GLY A 144 11.51 5.64 -3.08
CA GLY A 144 10.72 6.16 -4.20
C GLY A 144 10.72 5.30 -5.47
N VAL A 145 11.40 4.15 -5.51
CA VAL A 145 11.43 3.26 -6.69
C VAL A 145 10.61 2.01 -6.43
N ALA A 146 9.49 1.89 -7.12
CA ALA A 146 8.67 0.69 -7.07
C ALA A 146 9.28 -0.45 -7.89
N ARG A 147 9.08 -1.67 -7.42
CA ARG A 147 9.36 -2.90 -8.18
C ARG A 147 8.05 -3.48 -8.69
N GLN A 148 8.01 -3.78 -9.98
CA GLN A 148 6.94 -4.60 -10.55
C GLN A 148 7.22 -6.05 -10.23
N LEU A 149 6.22 -6.75 -9.70
CA LEU A 149 6.30 -8.16 -9.33
C LEU A 149 5.69 -9.03 -10.41
N GLN A 150 6.31 -10.17 -10.66
CA GLN A 150 5.73 -11.24 -11.47
C GLN A 150 5.91 -12.57 -10.75
N VAL A 151 4.82 -13.33 -10.61
CA VAL A 151 4.86 -14.71 -10.11
C VAL A 151 4.33 -15.62 -11.21
N THR A 152 5.07 -16.65 -11.57
CA THR A 152 4.68 -17.61 -12.60
C THR A 152 4.42 -18.96 -11.98
N LEU A 153 3.29 -19.59 -12.31
CA LEU A 153 3.00 -20.98 -11.97
C LEU A 153 2.97 -21.81 -13.26
N GLY A 154 3.76 -22.89 -13.28
CA GLY A 154 3.81 -23.83 -14.39
C GLY A 154 2.58 -24.74 -14.47
N GLU A 155 2.54 -25.56 -15.51
CA GLU A 155 1.59 -26.66 -15.65
C GLU A 155 1.68 -27.64 -14.47
N PRO A 156 0.57 -28.30 -14.09
CA PRO A 156 0.60 -29.28 -13.03
C PRO A 156 1.40 -30.52 -13.46
N ASP A 157 2.22 -31.04 -12.57
CA ASP A 157 2.86 -32.35 -12.74
C ASP A 157 1.85 -33.50 -12.55
N ALA A 158 2.33 -34.75 -12.63
CA ALA A 158 1.49 -35.93 -12.46
C ALA A 158 0.80 -36.01 -11.08
N ASP A 159 1.36 -35.35 -10.07
CA ASP A 159 0.84 -35.30 -8.69
C ASP A 159 0.00 -34.03 -8.44
N GLY A 160 -0.22 -33.21 -9.47
CA GLY A 160 -0.96 -31.95 -9.39
C GLY A 160 -0.16 -30.79 -8.81
N ARG A 161 1.15 -30.95 -8.57
CA ARG A 161 2.02 -29.88 -8.07
C ARG A 161 2.43 -28.95 -9.19
N ARG A 162 2.75 -27.71 -8.84
CA ARG A 162 3.15 -26.68 -9.82
C ARG A 162 4.47 -26.07 -9.45
N THR A 163 5.32 -25.86 -10.45
CA THR A 163 6.51 -25.02 -10.26
C THR A 163 6.09 -23.58 -10.06
N VAL A 164 6.77 -22.86 -9.17
CA VAL A 164 6.59 -21.42 -8.95
C VAL A 164 7.91 -20.69 -9.14
N ALA A 165 7.85 -19.50 -9.74
CA ALA A 165 9.00 -18.59 -9.78
C ALA A 165 8.55 -17.15 -9.55
N LEU A 166 9.36 -16.40 -8.80
CA LEU A 166 9.10 -15.02 -8.41
C LEU A 166 10.16 -14.12 -9.00
N TYR A 167 9.71 -13.08 -9.69
CA TYR A 167 10.55 -12.11 -10.35
C TYR A 167 10.18 -10.70 -9.96
N SER A 168 11.15 -9.80 -10.07
CA SER A 168 10.86 -8.39 -10.07
C SER A 168 11.71 -7.63 -11.07
N ARG A 169 11.25 -6.43 -11.41
CA ARG A 169 12.00 -5.46 -12.21
C ARG A 169 11.70 -4.04 -11.71
N PRO A 170 12.63 -3.09 -11.84
CA PRO A 170 12.34 -1.69 -11.58
C PRO A 170 11.18 -1.18 -12.44
N GLU A 171 10.32 -0.37 -11.84
CA GLU A 171 9.35 0.44 -12.58
C GLU A 171 10.09 1.68 -13.12
N THR A 172 10.60 1.58 -14.35
CA THR A 172 11.27 2.68 -15.05
C THR A 172 10.54 3.01 -16.36
N ASP A 173 10.54 4.29 -16.75
CA ASP A 173 10.01 4.77 -18.02
C ASP A 173 10.94 4.48 -19.21
N ALA A 174 12.14 3.92 -18.97
CA ALA A 174 13.13 3.65 -20.00
C ALA A 174 12.89 2.31 -20.72
N GLU A 175 13.08 2.29 -22.04
CA GLU A 175 12.95 1.11 -22.91
C GLU A 175 13.83 -0.09 -22.49
N ASP A 176 14.91 0.16 -21.73
CA ASP A 176 15.80 -0.89 -21.21
C ASP A 176 15.24 -1.68 -20.00
N GLY A 177 14.13 -1.21 -19.39
CA GLY A 177 13.53 -1.82 -18.19
C GLY A 177 12.94 -3.23 -18.39
N GLU A 178 12.84 -3.71 -19.63
CA GLU A 178 12.47 -5.10 -19.95
C GLU A 178 13.63 -6.09 -19.74
N ARG A 179 14.88 -5.62 -19.73
CA ARG A 179 16.07 -6.50 -19.64
C ARG A 179 16.56 -6.73 -18.21
N ASP A 180 16.11 -5.93 -17.24
CA ASP A 180 16.51 -6.00 -15.83
C ASP A 180 15.53 -6.81 -14.96
N ILE A 181 15.09 -7.96 -15.46
CA ILE A 181 14.29 -8.89 -14.65
C ILE A 181 15.21 -9.72 -13.75
N THR A 182 14.94 -9.71 -12.45
CA THR A 182 15.67 -10.51 -11.45
C THR A 182 14.76 -11.62 -10.95
N CYS A 183 15.28 -12.85 -10.87
CA CYS A 183 14.60 -13.94 -10.17
C CYS A 183 14.98 -13.93 -8.70
N HIS A 184 13.97 -13.92 -7.82
CA HIS A 184 14.16 -13.87 -6.38
C HIS A 184 13.95 -15.22 -5.72
N ALA A 185 13.06 -16.04 -6.28
CA ALA A 185 12.81 -17.36 -5.73
C ALA A 185 12.22 -18.32 -6.77
N ARG A 186 12.51 -19.61 -6.60
CA ARG A 186 11.89 -20.72 -7.33
C ARG A 186 11.50 -21.84 -6.38
N GLY A 187 10.47 -22.59 -6.74
CA GLY A 187 9.96 -23.61 -5.85
C GLY A 187 8.88 -24.49 -6.46
N VAL A 188 8.23 -25.26 -5.59
CA VAL A 188 7.14 -26.17 -5.91
C VAL A 188 5.99 -25.93 -4.95
N LEU A 189 4.77 -25.90 -5.51
CA LEU A 189 3.52 -25.75 -4.77
C LEU A 189 2.67 -27.01 -4.87
N GLY A 190 2.06 -27.41 -3.76
CA GLY A 190 1.16 -28.56 -3.63
C GLY A 190 -0.21 -28.19 -3.08
N ALA A 191 -1.14 -29.14 -3.10
CA ALA A 191 -2.50 -28.96 -2.60
C ALA A 191 -2.60 -29.17 -1.09
N ASP A 192 -1.96 -30.23 -0.59
CA ASP A 192 -2.09 -30.69 0.79
C ASP A 192 -0.76 -30.59 1.52
N ALA A 193 -0.81 -30.08 2.76
CA ALA A 193 0.36 -30.04 3.61
C ALA A 193 0.66 -31.46 4.11
N ALA A 194 1.92 -31.88 4.02
CA ALA A 194 2.36 -33.07 4.72
C ALA A 194 2.07 -32.91 6.23
N PRO A 195 1.68 -33.99 6.93
CA PRO A 195 1.48 -33.93 8.37
C PRO A 195 2.75 -33.41 9.04
N VAL A 196 2.58 -32.40 9.90
CA VAL A 196 3.69 -31.80 10.64
C VAL A 196 4.29 -32.89 11.53
N ALA A 197 5.60 -33.12 11.40
CA ALA A 197 6.32 -34.02 12.30
C ALA A 197 6.16 -33.53 13.74
N ASP A 198 6.00 -34.45 14.69
CA ASP A 198 5.93 -34.09 16.10
C ASP A 198 7.15 -33.25 16.48
N TRP A 199 6.87 -32.03 16.95
CA TRP A 199 7.87 -31.13 17.52
C TRP A 199 8.58 -31.82 18.69
N PRO A 200 9.80 -31.39 19.08
CA PRO A 200 10.54 -32.05 20.15
C PRO A 200 9.68 -32.21 21.42
N GLU A 201 9.76 -33.39 22.04
CA GLU A 201 8.97 -33.74 23.24
C GLU A 201 9.12 -32.73 24.39
N GLN A 202 10.21 -31.95 24.39
CA GLN A 202 10.48 -30.88 25.35
C GLN A 202 10.80 -29.56 24.65
N TRP A 203 9.98 -28.54 24.94
CA TRP A 203 10.21 -27.15 24.53
C TRP A 203 9.99 -26.19 25.71
N PRO A 204 10.92 -25.25 25.98
CA PRO A 204 12.21 -25.04 25.30
C PRO A 204 13.21 -26.18 25.57
N PRO A 205 14.30 -26.30 24.78
CA PRO A 205 15.38 -27.27 25.03
C PRO A 205 15.87 -27.22 26.49
N GLN A 206 16.27 -28.37 27.04
CA GLN A 206 16.63 -28.51 28.46
C GLN A 206 17.66 -27.47 28.96
N ASP A 207 18.61 -27.11 28.11
CA ASP A 207 19.69 -26.17 28.41
C ASP A 207 19.47 -24.80 27.74
N ALA A 208 18.23 -24.46 27.40
CA ALA A 208 17.92 -23.16 26.79
C ALA A 208 18.05 -22.03 27.82
N GLU A 209 18.83 -21.01 27.47
CA GLU A 209 18.92 -19.78 28.23
C GLU A 209 17.88 -18.77 27.73
N PRO A 210 17.05 -18.17 28.60
CA PRO A 210 16.08 -17.16 28.20
C PRO A 210 16.80 -15.88 27.75
N LEU A 211 16.40 -15.37 26.59
CA LEU A 211 16.87 -14.08 26.08
C LEU A 211 15.74 -13.05 26.19
N PRO A 212 15.94 -11.91 26.88
CA PRO A 212 15.01 -10.79 26.83
C PRO A 212 14.83 -10.30 25.40
N VAL A 213 13.60 -10.00 24.99
CA VAL A 213 13.29 -9.56 23.62
C VAL A 213 13.95 -8.21 23.32
N GLU A 214 14.11 -7.38 24.36
CA GLU A 214 14.76 -6.08 24.32
C GLU A 214 16.22 -6.17 23.87
N ASP A 215 16.90 -7.28 24.18
CA ASP A 215 18.31 -7.51 23.85
C ASP A 215 18.49 -8.19 22.47
N LEU A 216 17.42 -8.78 21.92
CA LEU A 216 17.48 -9.60 20.70
C LEU A 216 17.92 -8.78 19.49
N TYR A 217 17.29 -7.64 19.25
CA TYR A 217 17.57 -6.82 18.07
C TYR A 217 18.95 -6.16 18.13
N THR A 218 19.43 -5.79 19.32
CA THR A 218 20.80 -5.30 19.48
C THR A 218 21.81 -6.37 19.11
N ARG A 219 21.62 -7.61 19.57
CA ARG A 219 22.52 -8.72 19.22
C ARG A 219 22.50 -9.08 17.74
N LEU A 220 21.33 -9.04 17.10
CA LEU A 220 21.21 -9.31 15.66
C LEU A 220 21.89 -8.24 14.79
N ALA A 221 22.00 -7.00 15.28
CA ALA A 221 22.72 -5.93 14.59
C ALA A 221 24.25 -6.09 14.60
N ASP A 222 24.79 -6.89 15.54
CA ASP A 222 26.22 -7.13 15.72
C ASP A 222 26.74 -8.37 14.93
N ILE A 223 25.86 -9.10 14.22
CA ILE A 223 26.18 -10.27 13.37
C ILE A 223 26.34 -9.83 11.92
#